data_AF-A0A968VWA3-F1
#
_entry.id   AF-A0A968VWA3-F1
#
_cell.length_a   1.000
_cell.length_b   1.000
_cell.length_c   1.000
_cell.angle_alpha   90.00
_cell.angle_beta   90.00
_cell.angle_gamma   90.00
#
_symmetry.space_group_name_H-M   'P 1'
#
loop_
_entity.id
_entity.type
_entity.pdbx_description
1 polymer ?
#
loop_
_entity_poly.entity_id
_entity_poly.type
_entity_poly.pdbx_seq_one_letter_code
_entity_poly.pdbx_strand_id
1 'polypeptide(L)'
;MILRKLSDALRDGNHIYGVIKGSALNHGGKTNGYSVPNPQAQTSVINRALAEAKINPRHISYIEAHGTGTKLGDPIEIAALSKAFQQHTQENRVLFLRLC
;
A
#
# COMPACT_ATOMS: atom_id res chain seq x y z
N MET A 1 -13.81 -12.52 6.23
CA MET A 1 -12.37 -12.80 6.50
C MET A 1 -12.21 -13.07 8.00
N ILE A 2 -11.35 -14.02 8.39
CA ILE A 2 -10.99 -14.27 9.80
C ILE A 2 -9.49 -14.04 9.95
N LEU A 3 -9.08 -13.37 11.03
CA LEU A 3 -7.67 -13.10 11.33
C LEU A 3 -7.24 -13.87 12.57
N ARG A 4 -6.04 -14.44 12.53
CA ARG A 4 -5.37 -15.09 13.66
C ARG A 4 -3.86 -14.94 13.51
N LYS A 5 -3.11 -15.06 14.60
CA LYS A 5 -1.65 -15.18 14.56
C LYS A 5 -1.25 -16.36 13.66
N LEU A 6 -0.21 -16.13 12.84
CA LEU A 6 0.31 -17.14 11.92
C LEU A 6 0.76 -18.41 12.65
N SER A 7 1.40 -18.26 13.81
CA SER A 7 1.87 -19.39 14.63
C SER A 7 0.73 -20.31 15.07
N ASP A 8 -0.41 -19.74 15.48
CA ASP A 8 -1.58 -20.52 15.90
C ASP A 8 -2.24 -21.19 14.69
N ALA A 9 -2.31 -20.50 13.55
CA ALA A 9 -2.85 -21.09 12.32
C ALA A 9 -2.02 -22.28 11.83
N LEU A 10 -0.70 -22.20 11.94
CA LEU A 10 0.21 -23.31 11.60
C LEU A 10 0.07 -24.47 12.59
N ARG A 11 0.06 -24.18 13.90
CA ARG A 11 -0.10 -25.20 14.95
C ARG A 11 -1.40 -25.97 14.79
N ASP A 12 -2.49 -25.25 14.52
CA ASP A 12 -3.83 -25.85 14.42
C ASP A 12 -4.10 -26.44 13.03
N GLY A 13 -3.11 -26.44 12.11
CA GLY A 13 -3.24 -27.03 10.77
C GLY A 13 -4.29 -26.34 9.89
N ASN A 14 -4.51 -25.05 10.09
CA ASN A 14 -5.58 -24.32 9.41
C ASN A 14 -5.15 -23.89 8.00
N HIS A 15 -6.11 -23.83 7.07
CA HIS A 15 -5.86 -23.30 5.74
C HIS A 15 -5.56 -21.79 5.79
N ILE A 16 -4.46 -21.37 5.15
CA ILE A 16 -3.98 -19.99 5.16
C ILE A 16 -4.04 -19.43 3.74
N TYR A 17 -4.95 -18.48 3.50
CA TYR A 17 -5.06 -17.77 2.23
C TYR A 17 -3.93 -16.77 2.00
N GLY A 18 -3.38 -16.20 3.07
CA GLY A 18 -2.33 -15.18 2.99
C GLY A 18 -1.91 -14.70 4.38
N VAL A 19 -0.80 -13.95 4.41
CA VAL A 19 -0.22 -13.39 5.63
C VAL A 19 -0.13 -11.87 5.49
N ILE A 20 -0.74 -11.15 6.42
CA ILE A 20 -0.56 -9.70 6.53
C ILE A 20 0.82 -9.46 7.14
N LYS A 21 1.74 -8.88 6.36
CA LYS A 21 3.10 -8.60 6.80
C LYS A 21 3.21 -7.28 7.57
N GLY A 22 2.42 -6.27 7.20
CA GLY A 22 2.36 -4.97 7.84
C GLY A 22 1.10 -4.21 7.39
N SER A 23 0.69 -3.23 8.18
CA SER A 23 -0.43 -2.34 7.86
C SER A 23 -0.15 -0.95 8.43
N ALA A 24 -0.74 0.10 7.86
CA ALA A 24 -0.57 1.44 8.39
C ALA A 24 -1.81 2.27 8.14
N LEU A 25 -2.02 3.27 9.00
CA LEU A 25 -3.12 4.22 8.92
C LEU A 25 -2.59 5.62 9.21
N ASN A 26 -3.10 6.61 8.50
CA ASN A 26 -2.89 8.03 8.78
C ASN A 26 -4.09 8.87 8.28
N HIS A 27 -3.93 10.20 8.26
CA HIS A 27 -4.95 11.15 7.83
C HIS A 27 -4.37 12.15 6.82
N GLY A 28 -5.20 12.58 5.85
CA GLY A 28 -4.82 13.55 4.81
C GLY A 28 -4.49 14.95 5.34
N GLY A 29 -4.89 15.26 6.58
CA GLY A 29 -4.62 16.52 7.25
C GLY A 29 -5.31 17.70 6.56
N LYS A 30 -4.69 18.88 6.65
CA LYS A 30 -5.18 20.08 5.97
C LYS A 30 -4.81 20.03 4.48
N THR A 31 -5.81 20.09 3.62
CA THR A 31 -5.68 20.11 2.16
C THR A 31 -6.46 21.30 1.57
N ASN A 32 -6.38 21.52 0.26
CA ASN A 32 -7.07 22.62 -0.44
C ASN A 32 -8.60 22.42 -0.55
N GLY A 33 -9.13 21.34 0.02
CA GLY A 33 -10.56 21.05 0.07
C GLY A 33 -10.79 19.74 0.81
N TYR A 34 -11.90 19.63 1.53
CA TYR A 34 -12.16 18.50 2.43
C TYR A 34 -11.97 17.11 1.78
N SER A 35 -12.41 16.97 0.52
CA SER A 35 -12.31 15.71 -0.24
C SER A 35 -11.08 15.63 -1.16
N VAL A 36 -10.15 16.60 -1.07
CA VAL A 36 -8.94 16.62 -1.89
C VAL A 36 -7.91 15.68 -1.25
N PRO A 37 -7.44 14.64 -1.98
CA PRO A 37 -6.45 13.70 -1.45
C PRO A 37 -5.09 14.38 -1.26
N ASN A 38 -4.32 13.87 -0.30
CA ASN A 38 -2.99 14.39 0.04
C ASN A 38 -1.89 13.41 -0.40
N PRO A 39 -1.09 13.71 -1.43
CA PRO A 39 -0.05 12.81 -1.92
C PRO A 39 1.05 12.53 -0.89
N GLN A 40 1.40 13.51 -0.05
CA GLN A 40 2.40 13.34 1.00
C GLN A 40 1.89 12.40 2.10
N ALA A 41 0.61 12.52 2.48
CA ALA A 41 -0.01 11.60 3.43
C ALA A 41 -0.06 10.17 2.85
N GLN A 42 -0.45 10.01 1.59
CA GLN A 42 -0.45 8.69 0.94
C GLN A 42 0.95 8.08 0.87
N THR A 43 1.95 8.85 0.45
CA THR A 43 3.36 8.38 0.44
C THR A 43 3.80 7.93 1.83
N SER A 44 3.46 8.69 2.86
CA SER A 44 3.83 8.40 4.26
C SER A 44 3.20 7.11 4.77
N VAL A 45 1.91 6.87 4.51
CA VAL A 45 1.24 5.63 4.95
C VAL A 45 1.78 4.41 4.21
N ILE A 46 2.07 4.53 2.92
CA ILE A 46 2.69 3.44 2.12
C ILE A 46 4.06 3.09 2.70
N ASN A 47 4.92 4.08 2.93
CA ASN A 47 6.24 3.86 3.51
C ASN A 47 6.19 3.20 4.90
N ARG A 48 5.24 3.63 5.74
CA ARG A 48 5.05 3.03 7.06
C ARG A 48 4.61 1.58 6.95
N ALA A 49 3.66 1.25 6.07
CA ALA A 49 3.24 -0.14 5.84
C ALA A 49 4.39 -1.02 5.33
N LEU A 50 5.22 -0.51 4.42
CA LEU A 50 6.41 -1.20 3.91
C LEU A 50 7.45 -1.45 5.02
N ALA A 51 7.68 -0.44 5.87
CA ALA A 51 8.59 -0.55 7.00
C ALA A 51 8.09 -1.57 8.05
N GLU A 52 6.80 -1.54 8.40
CA GLU A 52 6.18 -2.53 9.31
C GLU A 52 6.24 -3.94 8.72
N ALA A 53 6.05 -4.08 7.40
CA ALA A 53 6.13 -5.35 6.69
C ALA A 53 7.56 -5.93 6.62
N LYS A 54 8.59 -5.10 6.78
CA LYS A 54 10.01 -5.47 6.63
C LYS A 54 10.31 -6.17 5.30
N ILE A 55 9.65 -5.74 4.24
CA ILE A 55 9.85 -6.24 2.88
C ILE A 55 10.58 -5.18 2.05
N ASN A 56 11.46 -5.62 1.16
CA ASN A 56 11.99 -4.71 0.14
C ASN A 56 10.90 -4.50 -0.92
N PRO A 57 10.49 -3.24 -1.23
CA PRO A 57 9.45 -2.96 -2.22
C PRO A 57 9.74 -3.55 -3.61
N ARG A 58 11.01 -3.83 -3.94
CA ARG A 58 11.41 -4.54 -5.17
C ARG A 58 10.78 -5.93 -5.32
N HIS A 59 10.36 -6.57 -4.22
CA HIS A 59 9.71 -7.88 -4.26
C HIS A 59 8.19 -7.81 -4.41
N ILE A 60 7.60 -6.62 -4.39
CA ILE A 60 6.16 -6.45 -4.64
C ILE A 60 5.96 -6.54 -6.15
N SER A 61 5.04 -7.39 -6.58
CA SER A 61 4.70 -7.60 -8.00
C SER A 61 3.32 -7.06 -8.36
N TYR A 62 2.48 -6.82 -7.36
CA TYR A 62 1.08 -6.43 -7.53
C TYR A 62 0.66 -5.39 -6.50
N ILE A 63 -0.15 -4.42 -6.93
CA ILE A 63 -0.79 -3.42 -6.08
C ILE A 63 -2.26 -3.34 -6.48
N GLU A 64 -3.16 -3.62 -5.53
CA GLU A 64 -4.57 -3.25 -5.63
C GLU A 64 -4.67 -1.77 -5.22
N ALA A 65 -4.92 -0.88 -6.18
CA ALA A 65 -5.05 0.54 -5.89
C ALA A 65 -6.43 0.85 -5.31
N HIS A 66 -6.59 2.04 -4.73
CA HIS A 66 -7.90 2.59 -4.45
C HIS A 66 -8.67 2.85 -5.75
N GLY A 67 -8.00 3.48 -6.74
CA GLY A 67 -8.42 3.51 -8.14
C GLY A 67 -9.87 3.86 -8.38
N THR A 68 -10.29 5.06 -7.97
CA THR A 68 -11.69 5.50 -8.06
C THR A 68 -12.11 5.96 -9.45
N GLY A 69 -11.19 5.98 -10.42
CA GLY A 69 -11.46 6.46 -11.79
C GLY A 69 -11.55 7.97 -11.88
N THR A 70 -11.00 8.71 -10.92
CA THR A 70 -11.14 10.17 -10.87
C THR A 70 -9.95 10.88 -11.50
N LYS A 71 -10.22 11.93 -12.29
CA LYS A 71 -9.18 12.73 -12.97
C LYS A 71 -8.17 13.36 -12.01
N LEU A 72 -8.56 13.59 -10.75
CA LEU A 72 -7.71 14.18 -9.73
C LEU A 72 -7.07 13.11 -8.83
N GLY A 73 -7.86 12.14 -8.36
CA GLY A 73 -7.41 11.16 -7.38
C GLY A 73 -6.41 10.17 -7.95
N ASP A 74 -6.66 9.64 -9.15
CA ASP A 74 -5.83 8.58 -9.71
C ASP A 74 -4.39 9.08 -10.00
N PRO A 75 -4.16 10.25 -10.62
CA PRO A 75 -2.79 10.77 -10.76
C PRO A 75 -2.08 11.01 -9.42
N ILE A 76 -2.82 11.43 -8.39
CA ILE A 76 -2.27 11.65 -7.04
C ILE A 76 -1.85 10.32 -6.40
N GLU A 77 -2.66 9.28 -6.55
CA GLU A 77 -2.38 7.93 -6.06
C GLU A 77 -1.13 7.33 -6.73
N ILE A 78 -1.04 7.42 -8.06
CA ILE A 78 0.14 6.96 -8.82
C ILE A 78 1.39 7.72 -8.39
N ALA A 79 1.31 9.04 -8.21
CA ALA A 79 2.44 9.85 -7.79
C ALA A 79 2.92 9.47 -6.39
N ALA A 80 2.00 9.21 -5.45
CA ALA A 80 2.33 8.79 -4.10
C ALA A 80 2.97 7.40 -4.06
N LEU A 81 2.41 6.43 -4.80
CA LEU A 81 2.98 5.09 -4.96
C LEU A 81 4.39 5.15 -5.56
N SER A 82 4.55 5.89 -6.65
CA SER A 82 5.85 6.07 -7.33
C SER A 82 6.89 6.64 -6.36
N LYS A 83 6.52 7.68 -5.61
CA LYS A 83 7.42 8.33 -4.65
C LYS A 83 7.81 7.39 -3.51
N ALA A 84 6.90 6.58 -3.00
CA ALA A 84 7.20 5.60 -1.96
C ALA A 84 8.18 4.53 -2.46
N PHE A 85 7.94 3.97 -3.64
CA PHE A 85 8.79 2.91 -4.21
C PHE A 85 10.18 3.41 -4.62
N GLN A 86 10.29 4.62 -5.17
CA GLN A 86 11.56 5.21 -5.60
C GLN A 86 12.56 5.42 -4.45
N GLN A 87 12.09 5.51 -3.20
CA GLN A 87 12.98 5.57 -2.03
C GLN A 87 13.74 4.27 -1.79
N HIS A 88 13.28 3.15 -2.37
CA HIS A 88 13.86 1.83 -2.16
C HIS A 88 14.49 1.22 -3.42
N THR A 89 14.18 1.74 -4.61
CA THR A 89 14.73 1.27 -5.89
C THR A 89 14.72 2.36 -6.96
N GLN A 90 15.75 2.36 -7.82
CA GLN A 90 15.77 3.18 -9.04
C GLN A 90 15.31 2.41 -10.29
N GLU A 91 15.00 1.11 -10.15
CA GLU A 91 14.46 0.32 -11.26
C GLU A 91 13.07 0.81 -11.64
N ASN A 92 12.91 1.16 -12.91
CA ASN A 92 11.61 1.49 -13.49
C ASN A 92 10.91 0.18 -13.91
N ARG A 93 10.45 -0.59 -12.93
CA ARG A 93 9.75 -1.87 -13.13
C ARG A 93 8.25 -1.66 -13.22
N VAL A 94 7.61 -2.36 -14.17
CA VAL A 94 6.15 -2.44 -14.24
C VAL A 94 5.68 -3.40 -13.15
N LEU A 95 5.09 -2.86 -12.07
CA LEU A 95 4.21 -3.64 -11.21
C LEU A 95 2.84 -3.75 -11.87
N PHE A 96 2.14 -4.85 -11.66
CA PHE A 96 0.73 -4.92 -12.01
C PHE A 96 -0.06 -4.03 -11.05
N LEU A 97 -0.57 -2.92 -11.58
CA LEU A 97 -1.45 -2.01 -10.87
C LEU A 97 -2.86 -2.16 -11.41
N ARG A 98 -3.81 -2.45 -10.52
CA ARG A 98 -5.23 -2.49 -10.88
C ARG A 98 -5.94 -1.28 -10.27
N LEU A 99 -6.47 -0.43 -11.14
CA LEU A 99 -7.48 0.58 -10.82
C LEU A 99 -8.87 -0.05 -11.07
N CYS A 100 -9.92 0.39 -10.37
CA CYS A 100 -11.27 -0.14 -10.58
C CYS A 100 -11.83 0.22 -11.97
#